data_AF-A0A3S2ML59-F1
#
_entry.id   AF-A0A3S2ML59-F1
#
_cell.length_a   1.000
_cell.length_b   1.000
_cell.length_c   1.000
_cell.angle_alpha   90.00
_cell.angle_beta   90.00
_cell.angle_gamma   90.00
#
_symmetry.space_group_name_H-M   'P 1'
#
loop_
_entity.id
_entity.type
_entity.pdbx_description
1 polymer ?
#
loop_
_entity_poly.entity_id
_entity_poly.type
_entity_poly.pdbx_seq_one_letter_code
_entity_poly.pdbx_strand_id
1 'polypeptide(L)'
;MVTVSSATPKAPDVFPLIPCGSPSGDTVTLGCIATDFTPSPVKFSWKLDSNTLENFTQYPSILKGDKYYGVSQVRVSRQDWDARKTFQCVVSHQGEDKKSGVTKPDVLYRSPNLTTSFSLDEEQASFHCFAKDFAPRNHEISWQKVGSDKTSLPDQTSVFSERGNDTNGDKLYSAARFAHSKPQ
;
A
#
# COMPACT_ATOMS: atom_id res chain seq x y z
N MET A 1 -44.90 8.48 -24.48
CA MET A 1 -44.34 7.32 -23.78
C MET A 1 -42.83 7.52 -23.72
N VAL A 2 -42.22 7.49 -22.53
CA VAL A 2 -40.76 7.61 -22.37
C VAL A 2 -40.21 6.20 -22.30
N THR A 3 -39.52 5.76 -23.35
CA THR A 3 -38.86 4.46 -23.38
C THR A 3 -37.53 4.60 -22.65
N VAL A 4 -37.47 4.14 -21.39
CA VAL A 4 -36.20 4.02 -20.66
C VAL A 4 -35.50 2.78 -21.20
N SER A 5 -34.45 2.96 -22.02
CA SER A 5 -33.56 1.86 -22.38
C SER A 5 -32.89 1.36 -21.12
N SER A 6 -33.32 0.20 -20.61
CA SER A 6 -32.67 -0.45 -19.48
C SER A 6 -31.29 -0.96 -19.93
N ALA A 7 -30.24 -0.48 -19.26
CA ALA A 7 -28.92 -1.08 -19.40
C ALA A 7 -28.99 -2.53 -18.91
N THR A 8 -28.38 -3.46 -19.66
CA THR A 8 -28.31 -4.88 -19.27
C THR A 8 -27.61 -5.00 -17.91
N PRO A 9 -28.23 -5.61 -16.90
CA PRO A 9 -27.61 -5.77 -15.59
C PRO A 9 -26.27 -6.51 -15.70
N LYS A 10 -25.24 -5.97 -15.05
CA LYS A 10 -23.91 -6.60 -14.93
C LYS A 10 -23.51 -6.60 -13.46
N ALA A 11 -23.21 -7.78 -12.94
CA ALA A 11 -22.68 -7.97 -11.59
C ALA A 11 -21.27 -7.36 -11.45
N PRO A 12 -20.88 -6.90 -10.25
CA PRO A 12 -19.57 -6.30 -10.03
C PRO A 12 -18.43 -7.32 -10.06
N ASP A 13 -17.28 -6.88 -10.52
CA ASP A 13 -16.00 -7.51 -10.18
C ASP A 13 -15.48 -6.89 -8.87
N VAL A 14 -15.12 -7.73 -7.90
CA VAL A 14 -14.80 -7.29 -6.53
C VAL A 14 -13.33 -7.55 -6.22
N PHE A 15 -12.61 -6.51 -5.82
CA PHE A 15 -11.18 -6.57 -5.53
C PHE A 15 -10.86 -6.09 -4.11
N PRO A 16 -9.87 -6.69 -3.44
CA PRO A 16 -9.42 -6.26 -2.13
C PRO A 16 -8.53 -5.02 -2.25
N LEU A 17 -8.61 -4.12 -1.27
CA LEU A 17 -7.69 -2.99 -1.11
C LEU A 17 -6.94 -3.16 0.22
N ILE A 18 -5.61 -3.15 0.13
CA ILE A 18 -4.71 -3.41 1.26
C ILE A 18 -4.07 -2.08 1.67
N PRO A 19 -3.95 -1.79 2.98
CA PRO A 19 -3.32 -0.56 3.45
C PRO A 19 -1.87 -0.47 2.95
N CYS A 20 -1.48 0.74 2.55
CA CYS A 20 -0.08 1.05 2.25
C CYS A 20 0.70 1.34 3.54
N GLY A 21 1.95 0.88 3.60
CA GLY A 21 2.84 1.13 4.72
C GLY A 21 2.56 0.27 5.97
N SER A 22 3.19 0.63 7.08
CA SER A 22 3.02 -0.06 8.36
C SER A 22 1.90 0.61 9.17
N PRO A 23 0.80 -0.09 9.49
CA PRO A 23 -0.24 0.46 10.34
C PRO A 23 0.33 0.82 11.72
N SER A 24 0.04 2.03 12.20
CA SER A 24 0.32 2.46 13.57
C SER A 24 -0.90 2.27 14.46
N GLY A 25 -0.72 1.77 15.68
CA GLY A 25 -1.79 1.50 16.64
C GLY A 25 -2.36 0.07 16.56
N ASP A 26 -3.52 -0.12 17.18
CA ASP A 26 -4.14 -1.44 17.42
C ASP A 26 -5.14 -1.88 16.35
N THR A 27 -5.39 -1.03 15.35
CA THR A 27 -6.33 -1.31 14.26
C THR A 27 -5.72 -1.07 12.89
N VAL A 28 -6.28 -1.75 11.89
CA VAL A 28 -5.88 -1.65 10.50
C VAL A 28 -7.11 -1.34 9.67
N THR A 29 -6.99 -0.43 8.69
CA THR A 29 -8.09 -0.15 7.75
C THR A 29 -7.87 -0.97 6.47
N LEU A 30 -8.85 -1.82 6.16
CA LEU A 30 -8.90 -2.61 4.93
C LEU A 30 -9.96 -2.02 4.01
N GLY A 31 -9.87 -2.31 2.71
CA GLY A 31 -10.87 -1.84 1.75
C GLY A 31 -11.25 -2.87 0.71
N CYS A 32 -12.29 -2.54 -0.04
CA CYS A 32 -12.84 -3.36 -1.09
C CYS A 32 -13.45 -2.47 -2.17
N ILE A 33 -13.19 -2.79 -3.43
CA ILE A 33 -13.73 -2.07 -4.57
C ILE A 33 -14.56 -3.00 -5.44
N ALA A 34 -15.77 -2.56 -5.75
CA ALA A 34 -16.67 -3.17 -6.74
C ALA A 34 -16.55 -2.36 -8.03
N THR A 35 -16.32 -3.03 -9.15
CA THR A 35 -16.06 -2.40 -10.45
C THR A 35 -17.02 -2.91 -11.52
N ASP A 36 -17.21 -2.10 -12.55
CA ASP A 36 -17.92 -2.42 -13.78
C ASP A 36 -19.37 -2.96 -13.64
N PHE A 37 -20.09 -2.58 -12.58
CA PHE A 37 -21.47 -3.02 -12.37
C PHE A 37 -22.51 -2.05 -12.93
N THR A 38 -23.70 -2.57 -13.22
CA THR A 38 -24.88 -1.75 -13.53
C THR A 38 -26.15 -2.54 -13.22
N PRO A 39 -27.23 -1.91 -12.71
CA PRO A 39 -27.33 -0.51 -12.28
C PRO A 39 -26.79 -0.31 -10.84
N SER A 40 -26.64 0.94 -10.42
CA SER A 40 -26.47 1.31 -9.01
C SER A 40 -27.79 1.15 -8.22
N PRO A 41 -27.79 0.85 -6.91
CA PRO A 41 -26.64 0.70 -6.01
C PRO A 41 -26.19 -0.75 -5.77
N VAL A 42 -25.02 -0.89 -5.13
CA VAL A 42 -24.54 -2.12 -4.50
C VAL A 42 -24.59 -2.00 -2.97
N LYS A 43 -24.61 -3.12 -2.26
CA LYS A 43 -24.49 -3.16 -0.79
C LYS A 43 -23.23 -3.91 -0.38
N PHE A 44 -22.37 -3.27 0.39
CA PHE A 44 -21.20 -3.90 0.99
C PHE A 44 -21.54 -4.46 2.37
N SER A 45 -20.95 -5.60 2.70
CA SER A 45 -20.88 -6.12 4.06
C SER A 45 -19.51 -6.79 4.27
N TRP A 46 -19.10 -6.90 5.53
CA TRP A 46 -17.80 -7.44 5.89
C TRP A 46 -17.97 -8.58 6.89
N LYS A 47 -17.14 -9.62 6.76
CA LYS A 47 -17.15 -10.77 7.66
C LYS A 47 -15.74 -11.18 8.06
N LEU A 48 -15.61 -11.66 9.28
CA LEU A 48 -14.46 -12.42 9.75
C LEU A 48 -14.98 -13.77 10.23
N ASP A 49 -14.58 -14.85 9.55
CA ASP A 49 -15.17 -16.17 9.73
C ASP A 49 -16.71 -16.13 9.57
N SER A 50 -17.46 -16.49 10.61
CA SER A 50 -18.93 -16.45 10.63
C SER A 50 -19.51 -15.13 11.14
N ASN A 51 -18.68 -14.20 11.63
CA ASN A 51 -19.12 -12.97 12.28
C ASN A 51 -19.18 -11.80 11.30
N THR A 52 -20.27 -11.04 11.34
CA THR A 52 -20.40 -9.77 10.60
C THR A 52 -19.61 -8.67 11.29
N LEU A 53 -18.95 -7.82 10.52
CA LEU A 53 -18.22 -6.65 11.00
C LEU A 53 -19.07 -5.39 10.75
N GLU A 54 -19.29 -4.60 11.80
CA GLU A 54 -20.17 -3.42 11.75
C GLU A 54 -19.40 -2.11 11.55
N ASN A 55 -18.11 -2.04 11.90
CA ASN A 55 -17.30 -0.81 11.81
C ASN A 55 -16.73 -0.59 10.40
N PHE A 56 -17.62 -0.57 9.40
CA PHE A 56 -17.28 -0.30 8.01
C PHE A 56 -17.99 0.95 7.49
N THR A 57 -17.44 1.52 6.43
CA THR A 57 -17.97 2.69 5.74
C THR A 57 -18.08 2.36 4.27
N GLN A 58 -19.29 2.47 3.73
CA GLN A 58 -19.54 2.38 2.29
C GLN A 58 -19.68 3.80 1.71
N TYR A 59 -19.00 4.05 0.59
CA TYR A 59 -19.08 5.31 -0.13
C TYR A 59 -20.13 5.24 -1.26
N PRO A 60 -20.71 6.39 -1.66
CA PRO A 60 -21.60 6.44 -2.82
C PRO A 60 -20.92 5.91 -4.09
N SER A 61 -21.69 5.21 -4.93
CA SER A 61 -21.17 4.70 -6.19
C SER A 61 -20.90 5.84 -7.18
N ILE A 62 -19.80 5.74 -7.92
CA ILE A 62 -19.41 6.68 -8.97
C ILE A 62 -19.67 6.06 -10.34
N LEU A 63 -20.20 6.85 -11.27
CA LEU A 63 -20.35 6.45 -12.68
C LEU A 63 -19.10 6.89 -13.45
N LYS A 64 -18.46 5.97 -14.16
CA LYS A 64 -17.34 6.27 -15.05
C LYS A 64 -17.59 5.55 -16.39
N GLY A 65 -17.74 6.34 -17.45
CA GLY A 65 -18.26 5.81 -18.72
C GLY A 65 -19.71 5.37 -18.56
N ASP A 66 -20.00 4.11 -18.89
CA ASP A 66 -21.32 3.50 -18.78
C ASP A 66 -21.46 2.55 -17.57
N LYS A 67 -20.44 2.45 -16.71
CA LYS A 67 -20.40 1.53 -15.57
C LYS A 67 -20.18 2.22 -14.23
N TYR A 68 -20.70 1.59 -13.19
CA TYR A 68 -20.55 2.05 -11.81
C TYR A 68 -19.36 1.38 -11.10
N TYR A 69 -18.80 2.13 -10.16
CA TYR A 69 -17.78 1.70 -9.22
C TYR A 69 -18.26 2.01 -7.80
N GLY A 70 -17.90 1.17 -6.84
CA GLY A 70 -18.27 1.32 -5.44
C GLY A 70 -17.10 0.95 -4.55
N VAL A 71 -16.96 1.62 -3.41
CA VAL A 71 -15.86 1.38 -2.48
C VAL A 71 -16.42 1.26 -1.07
N SER A 72 -15.83 0.36 -0.29
CA SER A 72 -16.08 0.23 1.15
C SER A 72 -14.76 0.01 1.88
N GLN A 73 -14.67 0.50 3.12
CA GLN A 73 -13.55 0.29 4.02
C GLN A 73 -14.02 -0.22 5.38
N VAL A 74 -13.22 -1.04 6.06
CA VAL A 74 -13.52 -1.57 7.39
C VAL A 74 -12.30 -1.39 8.30
N ARG A 75 -12.54 -1.04 9.57
CA ARG A 75 -11.51 -1.05 10.61
C ARG A 75 -11.52 -2.39 11.34
N VAL A 76 -10.38 -3.06 11.39
CA VAL A 76 -10.21 -4.40 11.99
C VAL A 76 -9.10 -4.40 13.04
N SER A 77 -9.09 -5.43 13.89
CA SER A 77 -8.02 -5.64 14.87
C SER A 77 -6.69 -5.89 14.16
N ARG A 78 -5.64 -5.22 14.61
CA ARG A 78 -4.27 -5.48 14.15
C ARG A 78 -3.82 -6.89 14.52
N GLN A 79 -4.26 -7.41 15.66
CA GLN A 79 -3.93 -8.77 16.06
C GLN A 79 -4.44 -9.80 15.04
N ASP A 80 -5.70 -9.66 14.60
CA ASP A 80 -6.29 -10.55 13.60
C ASP A 80 -5.61 -10.39 12.22
N TRP A 81 -5.26 -9.16 11.86
CA TRP A 81 -4.52 -8.86 10.64
C TRP A 81 -3.11 -9.47 10.64
N ASP A 82 -2.36 -9.30 11.72
CA ASP A 82 -1.00 -9.82 11.88
C ASP A 82 -0.99 -11.34 12.03
N ALA A 83 -2.07 -11.93 12.56
CA ALA A 83 -2.33 -13.37 12.53
C ALA A 83 -2.77 -13.89 11.15
N ARG A 84 -2.78 -13.04 10.11
CA ARG A 84 -3.12 -13.39 8.72
C ARG A 84 -4.52 -13.98 8.56
N LYS A 85 -5.48 -13.56 9.40
CA LYS A 85 -6.88 -13.93 9.18
C LYS A 85 -7.40 -13.31 7.88
N THR A 86 -8.38 -13.98 7.27
CA THR A 86 -8.99 -13.55 6.01
C THR A 86 -10.30 -12.83 6.29
N PHE A 87 -10.34 -11.55 5.96
CA PHE A 87 -11.54 -10.72 6.05
C PHE A 87 -12.30 -10.80 4.74
N GLN A 88 -13.57 -11.19 4.77
CA GLN A 88 -14.39 -11.25 3.56
C GLN A 88 -15.15 -9.95 3.36
N CYS A 89 -14.93 -9.31 2.21
CA CYS A 89 -15.83 -8.32 1.66
C CYS A 89 -16.88 -9.02 0.81
N VAL A 90 -18.16 -8.71 1.04
CA VAL A 90 -19.30 -9.21 0.26
C VAL A 90 -20.03 -8.03 -0.36
N VAL A 91 -20.24 -8.08 -1.67
CA VAL A 91 -20.96 -7.08 -2.44
C VAL A 91 -22.23 -7.72 -2.99
N SER A 92 -23.37 -7.28 -2.48
CA SER A 92 -24.68 -7.72 -2.95
C SER A 92 -25.18 -6.77 -4.03
N HIS A 93 -25.55 -7.33 -5.19
CA HIS A 93 -26.00 -6.62 -6.37
C HIS A 93 -27.07 -7.41 -7.10
N GLN A 94 -28.28 -6.86 -7.24
CA GLN A 94 -29.40 -7.49 -7.96
C GLN A 94 -29.73 -8.94 -7.50
N GLY A 95 -29.52 -9.24 -6.22
CA GLY A 95 -29.78 -10.58 -5.64
C GLY A 95 -28.60 -11.56 -5.77
N GLU A 96 -27.49 -11.14 -6.39
CA GLU A 96 -26.25 -11.89 -6.43
C GLU A 96 -25.21 -11.31 -5.46
N ASP A 97 -24.48 -12.20 -4.78
CA ASP A 97 -23.39 -11.84 -3.89
C ASP A 97 -22.04 -12.19 -4.52
N LYS A 98 -21.18 -11.18 -4.66
CA LYS A 98 -19.77 -11.34 -5.04
C LYS A 98 -18.90 -11.13 -3.82
N LYS A 99 -17.84 -11.93 -3.69
CA LYS A 99 -16.99 -11.94 -2.49
C LYS A 99 -15.53 -11.75 -2.86
N SER A 100 -14.79 -11.04 -2.01
CA SER A 100 -13.34 -10.94 -2.07
C SER A 100 -12.75 -11.11 -0.68
N GLY A 101 -11.74 -11.99 -0.57
CA GLY A 101 -10.94 -12.13 0.64
C GLY A 101 -9.86 -11.05 0.71
N VAL A 102 -9.69 -10.46 1.88
CA VAL A 102 -8.61 -9.53 2.21
C VAL A 102 -7.77 -10.19 3.29
N THR A 103 -6.55 -10.57 2.93
CA THR A 103 -5.59 -11.23 3.82
C THR A 103 -4.28 -10.49 3.76
N LYS A 104 -3.55 -10.46 4.88
CA LYS A 104 -2.23 -9.85 4.93
C LYS A 104 -1.31 -10.52 3.90
N PRO A 105 -0.79 -9.78 2.90
CA PRO A 105 0.14 -10.34 1.94
C PRO A 105 1.35 -10.92 2.63
N ASP A 106 1.89 -12.00 2.08
CA ASP A 106 3.17 -12.54 2.49
C ASP A 106 4.31 -11.73 1.89
N VAL A 107 4.46 -10.51 2.40
CA VAL A 107 5.54 -9.61 1.99
C VAL A 107 6.48 -9.49 3.18
N LEU A 108 7.71 -9.97 3.00
CA LEU A 108 8.78 -9.71 3.96
C LEU A 108 8.96 -8.20 4.07
N TYR A 109 8.66 -7.65 5.25
CA TYR A 109 9.05 -6.30 5.61
C TYR A 109 10.28 -6.40 6.52
N ARG A 110 11.41 -5.92 6.02
CA ARG A 110 12.66 -5.84 6.79
C ARG A 110 13.19 -4.42 6.68
N SER A 111 13.30 -3.75 7.82
CA SER A 111 13.84 -2.39 7.87
C SER A 111 15.32 -2.38 7.49
N PRO A 112 15.80 -1.36 6.77
CA PRO A 112 17.20 -1.28 6.36
C PRO A 112 18.14 -1.13 7.56
N ASN A 113 19.27 -1.84 7.52
CA ASN A 113 20.40 -1.53 8.38
C ASN A 113 21.20 -0.39 7.74
N LEU A 114 21.17 0.79 8.37
CA LEU A 114 21.83 1.98 7.87
C LEU A 114 23.26 2.07 8.41
N THR A 115 24.22 2.17 7.50
CA THR A 115 25.63 2.49 7.79
C THR A 115 25.98 3.79 7.11
N THR A 116 26.55 4.74 7.85
CA THR A 116 27.00 6.02 7.29
C THR A 116 28.52 6.13 7.39
N SER A 117 29.13 6.77 6.39
CA SER A 117 30.53 7.14 6.41
C SER A 117 30.73 8.47 5.67
N PHE A 118 31.87 9.10 5.90
CA PHE A 118 32.25 10.31 5.19
C PHE A 118 33.73 10.25 4.80
N SER A 119 34.08 10.99 3.77
CA SER A 119 35.47 11.23 3.36
C SER A 119 35.67 12.72 3.13
N LEU A 120 36.88 13.18 3.42
CA LEU A 120 37.29 14.56 3.23
C LEU A 120 38.42 14.57 2.20
N ASP A 121 38.25 15.40 1.18
CA ASP A 121 39.29 15.82 0.26
C ASP A 121 39.53 17.32 0.48
N GLU A 122 40.68 17.84 0.05
CA GLU A 122 41.08 19.25 0.24
C GLU A 122 40.02 20.24 -0.30
N GLU A 123 39.23 19.81 -1.28
CA GLU A 123 38.23 20.64 -1.97
C GLU A 123 36.77 20.23 -1.70
N GLN A 124 36.50 19.08 -1.07
CA GLN A 124 35.14 18.57 -0.94
C GLN A 124 34.97 17.55 0.20
N ALA A 125 33.82 17.60 0.88
CA ALA A 125 33.37 16.54 1.77
C ALA A 125 32.36 15.63 1.05
N SER A 126 32.55 14.32 1.15
CA SER A 126 31.66 13.30 0.60
C SER A 126 31.01 12.51 1.71
N PHE A 127 29.70 12.29 1.61
CA PHE A 127 28.89 11.53 2.55
C PHE A 127 28.31 10.30 1.86
N HIS A 128 28.38 9.15 2.54
CA HIS A 128 27.90 7.87 2.04
C HIS A 128 26.91 7.29 3.05
N CYS A 129 25.72 6.90 2.58
CA CYS A 129 24.74 6.18 3.37
C CYS A 129 24.45 4.86 2.66
N PHE A 130 24.65 3.74 3.35
CA PHE A 130 24.38 2.40 2.87
C PHE A 130 23.22 1.81 3.66
N ALA A 131 22.13 1.48 2.98
CA ALA A 131 21.01 0.72 3.49
C ALA A 131 21.16 -0.73 3.05
N LYS A 132 21.35 -1.65 3.99
CA LYS A 132 21.52 -3.08 3.70
C LYS A 132 20.32 -3.90 4.11
N ASP A 133 20.14 -4.99 3.37
CA ASP A 133 19.29 -6.13 3.69
C ASP A 133 17.84 -5.73 4.03
N PHE A 134 17.23 -4.88 3.21
CA PHE A 134 15.84 -4.45 3.40
C PHE A 134 14.88 -5.07 2.39
N ALA A 135 13.61 -5.12 2.75
CA ALA A 135 12.50 -5.51 1.89
C ALA A 135 11.23 -4.76 2.32
N PRO A 136 10.34 -4.33 1.39
CA PRO A 136 10.45 -4.47 -0.07
C PRO A 136 11.41 -3.43 -0.68
N ARG A 137 11.62 -3.45 -2.00
CA ARG A 137 12.50 -2.50 -2.71
C ARG A 137 12.08 -1.02 -2.57
N ASN A 138 10.84 -0.73 -2.16
CA ASN A 138 10.19 0.58 -2.20
C ASN A 138 10.59 1.53 -1.05
N HIS A 139 11.89 1.78 -0.87
CA HIS A 139 12.40 2.71 0.14
C HIS A 139 12.96 3.99 -0.48
N GLU A 140 12.70 5.12 0.19
CA GLU A 140 13.33 6.41 -0.10
C GLU A 140 14.38 6.71 0.97
N ILE A 141 15.61 6.98 0.54
CA ILE A 141 16.73 7.39 1.41
C ILE A 141 17.00 8.85 1.09
N SER A 142 17.07 9.74 2.08
CA SER A 142 17.33 11.18 1.85
C SER A 142 18.39 11.71 2.83
N TRP A 143 19.10 12.76 2.40
CA TRP A 143 20.03 13.50 3.24
C TRP A 143 19.41 14.83 3.64
N GLN A 144 19.53 15.21 4.91
CA GLN A 144 19.04 16.49 5.41
C GLN A 144 20.16 17.21 6.16
N LYS A 145 20.41 18.48 5.80
CA LYS A 145 21.34 19.35 6.54
C LYS A 145 20.59 19.96 7.73
N VAL A 146 21.10 19.74 8.94
CA VAL A 146 20.52 20.30 10.17
C VAL A 146 20.59 21.83 10.11
N GLY A 147 19.47 22.51 10.31
CA GLY A 147 19.39 23.98 10.31
C GLY A 147 19.24 24.65 8.94
N SER A 148 18.79 23.93 7.91
CA SER A 148 18.45 24.50 6.59
C SER A 148 17.09 24.00 6.11
N ASP A 149 16.26 24.90 5.55
CA ASP A 149 14.96 24.57 4.94
C ASP A 149 15.07 23.84 3.59
N LYS A 150 16.28 23.66 3.06
CA LYS A 150 16.53 22.91 1.81
C LYS A 150 16.86 21.45 2.11
N THR A 151 16.03 20.55 1.58
CA THR A 151 16.13 19.08 1.70
C THR A 151 17.25 18.45 0.85
N SER A 152 18.12 19.22 0.20
CA SER A 152 19.09 18.64 -0.75
C SER A 152 20.51 19.21 -0.66
N LEU A 153 21.47 18.31 -0.43
CA LEU A 153 22.84 18.50 -0.88
C LEU A 153 22.85 18.51 -2.43
N PRO A 154 23.69 19.36 -3.07
CA PRO A 154 23.59 19.70 -4.49
C PRO A 154 23.94 18.56 -5.44
N ASP A 155 24.72 17.57 -5.00
CA ASP A 155 25.07 16.39 -5.79
C ASP A 155 24.70 15.14 -5.00
N GLN A 156 23.68 14.40 -5.48
CA GLN A 156 23.19 13.18 -4.85
C GLN A 156 22.98 12.08 -5.88
N THR A 157 23.53 10.90 -5.59
CA THR A 157 23.36 9.71 -6.43
C THR A 157 22.80 8.57 -5.60
N SER A 158 21.79 7.87 -6.11
CA SER A 158 21.26 6.66 -5.49
C SER A 158 21.56 5.43 -6.35
N VAL A 159 22.03 4.36 -5.71
CA VAL A 159 22.31 3.07 -6.34
C VAL A 159 21.48 2.02 -5.60
N PHE A 160 20.82 1.13 -6.35
CA PHE A 160 20.05 0.02 -5.81
C PHE A 160 20.59 -1.29 -6.38
N SER A 161 20.79 -2.28 -5.52
CA SER A 161 21.26 -3.61 -5.89
C SER A 161 20.39 -4.69 -5.24
N GLU A 162 20.04 -5.73 -6.00
CA GLU A 162 19.47 -6.97 -5.47
C GLU A 162 20.63 -7.82 -4.94
N ARG A 163 20.58 -8.23 -3.68
CA ARG A 163 21.71 -8.91 -3.02
C ARG A 163 21.57 -10.44 -3.03
N GLY A 164 20.37 -10.94 -3.31
CA GLY A 164 20.02 -12.36 -3.29
C GLY A 164 18.91 -12.65 -2.28
N ASN A 165 18.62 -13.94 -2.10
CA ASN A 165 17.61 -14.41 -1.16
C ASN A 165 18.22 -14.62 0.23
N ASP A 166 17.43 -14.38 1.28
CA ASP A 166 17.80 -14.77 2.64
C ASP A 166 17.72 -16.29 2.83
N THR A 167 18.02 -16.78 4.04
CA THR A 167 17.98 -18.21 4.36
C THR A 167 16.61 -18.86 4.15
N ASN A 168 15.55 -18.07 4.09
CA ASN A 168 14.18 -18.52 3.89
C ASN A 168 13.72 -18.38 2.42
N GLY A 169 14.57 -17.86 1.54
CA GLY A 169 14.24 -17.65 0.13
C GLY A 169 13.69 -16.25 -0.18
N ASP A 170 13.63 -15.34 0.79
CA ASP A 170 13.05 -14.00 0.60
C ASP A 170 14.06 -13.04 -0.05
N LYS A 171 13.62 -12.29 -1.07
CA LYS A 171 14.47 -11.33 -1.79
C LYS A 171 14.83 -10.14 -0.93
N LEU A 172 16.13 -9.88 -0.79
CA LEU A 172 16.66 -8.72 -0.07
C LEU A 172 17.32 -7.70 -1.01
N TYR A 173 17.15 -6.44 -0.66
CA TYR A 173 17.69 -5.31 -1.40
C TYR A 173 18.72 -4.55 -0.57
N SER A 174 19.64 -3.89 -1.26
CA SER A 174 20.55 -2.92 -0.66
C SER A 174 20.59 -1.68 -1.54
N ALA A 175 20.81 -0.53 -0.91
CA ALA A 175 20.87 0.75 -1.58
C ALA A 175 21.97 1.61 -0.98
N ALA A 176 22.54 2.49 -1.78
CA ALA A 176 23.48 3.49 -1.33
C ALA A 176 23.03 4.86 -1.82
N ARG A 177 23.11 5.88 -0.97
CA ARG A 177 22.93 7.27 -1.34
C ARG A 177 24.17 8.07 -1.00
N PHE A 178 24.77 8.65 -2.04
CA PHE A 178 25.97 9.46 -1.98
C PHE A 178 25.59 10.93 -2.00
N ALA A 179 26.31 11.77 -1.27
CA ALA A 179 26.16 13.20 -1.34
C ALA A 179 27.49 13.94 -1.24
N HIS A 180 27.66 15.02 -1.99
CA HIS A 180 28.88 15.83 -1.93
C HIS A 180 28.59 17.28 -1.50
N SER A 181 29.50 17.88 -0.74
CA SER A 181 29.46 19.30 -0.37
C SER A 181 30.83 19.96 -0.53
N LYS A 182 30.91 21.06 -1.28
CA LYS A 182 32.12 21.88 -1.37
C LYS A 182 32.16 22.87 -0.19
N PRO A 183 33.35 23.17 0.38
CA PRO A 183 33.50 24.32 1.27
C PRO A 183 33.17 25.60 0.49
N GLN A 184 32.51 26.54 1.17
CA GLN A 184 32.08 27.82 0.62
C GLN A 184 33.16 28.88 0.78
#